data_AF-A0A2T4VPG2-F1
#
_entry.id   AF-A0A2T4VPG2-F1
#
_cell.length_a   1.000
_cell.length_b   1.000
_cell.length_c   1.000
_cell.angle_alpha   90.00
_cell.angle_beta   90.00
_cell.angle_gamma   90.00
#
_symmetry.space_group_name_H-M   'P 1'
#
loop_
_entity.id
_entity.type
_entity.pdbx_description
1 polymer ?
#
loop_
_entity_poly.entity_id
_entity_poly.type
_entity_poly.pdbx_seq_one_letter_code
_entity_poly.pdbx_strand_id
1 'polypeptide(L)'
;MRAARSAGAVLALALGACRSGNAGTTDAGVLPPPSALTCEALVAPEVRDSLPGFTLKEERTCPTCGPLCIFRSAEQKDVTVSISYDCRKRFEGEDVRALLTPALNAGGVEVPALGKAAARREPVPGMLQVSAWDDDTPCGIVVTWLGKDKERALDIARMTLFATTPERLIQAGTHPAPPSSNGSPVGATPNAGLGPDAGVP
;
A
#
# COMPACT_ATOMS: atom_id res chain seq x y z
N MET A 1 72.77 -18.71 15.63
CA MET A 1 71.44 -19.34 15.39
C MET A 1 70.35 -18.42 15.91
N ARG A 2 69.44 -18.05 15.00
CA ARG A 2 68.04 -17.61 15.15
C ARG A 2 67.65 -16.51 16.16
N ALA A 3 66.99 -15.49 15.57
CA ALA A 3 66.37 -14.33 16.16
C ALA A 3 65.02 -14.63 16.84
N ALA A 4 64.61 -13.77 17.78
CA ALA A 4 63.19 -13.47 18.03
C ALA A 4 63.06 -12.08 18.67
N ARG A 5 62.68 -11.09 17.86
CA ARG A 5 62.12 -9.80 18.30
C ARG A 5 60.63 -10.04 18.55
N SER A 6 60.16 -9.90 19.78
CA SER A 6 58.72 -9.88 20.10
C SER A 6 58.23 -8.45 20.12
N ALA A 7 57.67 -8.01 18.99
CA ALA A 7 56.92 -6.77 18.89
C ALA A 7 55.62 -7.04 18.12
N GLY A 8 54.49 -6.81 18.80
CA GLY A 8 53.22 -6.40 18.22
C GLY A 8 52.36 -7.46 17.50
N ALA A 9 51.15 -7.67 18.02
CA ALA A 9 49.93 -7.60 17.21
C ALA A 9 48.71 -7.44 18.15
N VAL A 10 48.22 -6.22 18.22
CA VAL A 10 46.94 -5.83 18.82
C VAL A 10 45.80 -6.52 18.05
N LEU A 11 44.82 -7.07 18.77
CA LEU A 11 43.57 -7.56 18.20
C LEU A 11 42.90 -6.45 17.38
N ALA A 12 42.81 -6.62 16.07
CA ALA A 12 41.90 -5.87 15.22
C ALA A 12 40.81 -6.82 14.74
N LEU A 13 39.66 -6.76 15.42
CA LEU A 13 38.40 -7.32 14.94
C LEU A 13 38.00 -6.59 13.65
N ALA A 14 38.38 -7.13 12.51
CA ALA A 14 37.84 -6.72 11.22
C ALA A 14 36.52 -7.47 10.95
N LEU A 15 35.45 -7.09 11.65
CA LEU A 15 34.08 -7.29 11.16
C LEU A 15 33.80 -6.23 10.08
N GLY A 16 34.54 -6.33 8.97
CA GLY A 16 34.29 -5.59 7.74
C GLY A 16 33.27 -6.34 6.89
N ALA A 17 32.07 -6.55 7.43
CA ALA A 17 30.94 -7.08 6.66
C ALA A 17 30.23 -5.93 5.94
N CYS A 18 30.33 -5.96 4.61
CA CYS A 18 29.40 -5.42 3.63
C CYS A 18 29.12 -3.90 3.66
N ARG A 19 30.05 -3.12 3.08
CA ARG A 19 29.68 -1.98 2.22
C ARG A 19 30.46 -2.02 0.91
N SER A 20 29.78 -2.53 -0.11
CA SER A 20 29.96 -2.22 -1.53
C SER A 20 28.54 -2.36 -2.09
N GLY A 21 27.79 -1.29 -2.32
CA GLY A 21 28.16 -0.25 -3.26
C GLY A 21 27.71 -0.71 -4.64
N ASN A 22 26.55 -0.21 -5.08
CA ASN A 22 25.93 -0.41 -6.38
C ASN A 22 25.18 -1.74 -6.59
N ALA A 23 24.12 -1.97 -5.80
CA ALA A 23 22.95 -2.63 -6.37
C ALA A 23 22.41 -1.64 -7.40
N GLY A 24 22.66 -1.93 -8.68
CA GLY A 24 22.07 -1.17 -9.76
C GLY A 24 20.58 -1.01 -9.49
N THR A 25 20.04 0.12 -9.89
CA THR A 25 18.62 0.25 -10.21
C THR A 25 18.26 -0.86 -11.19
N THR A 26 18.01 -2.07 -10.68
CA THR A 26 17.04 -2.97 -11.28
C THR A 26 15.84 -2.08 -11.45
N ASP A 27 15.53 -1.80 -12.71
CA ASP A 27 14.36 -1.08 -13.16
C ASP A 27 13.18 -1.78 -12.48
N ALA A 28 12.82 -1.32 -11.28
CA ALA A 28 11.63 -1.73 -10.58
C ALA A 28 10.55 -1.20 -11.48
N GLY A 29 10.11 -2.08 -12.39
CA GLY A 29 9.32 -1.73 -13.56
C GLY A 29 8.22 -0.75 -13.19
N VAL A 30 7.86 0.11 -14.15
CA VAL A 30 6.89 1.20 -13.95
C VAL A 30 5.75 0.78 -13.02
N LEU A 31 5.70 1.40 -11.83
CA LEU A 31 4.66 1.09 -10.86
C LEU A 31 3.28 1.31 -11.50
N PRO A 32 2.34 0.38 -11.30
CA PRO A 32 1.02 0.51 -11.86
C PRO A 32 0.33 1.77 -11.31
N PRO A 33 -0.58 2.39 -12.09
CA PRO A 33 -1.40 3.46 -11.56
C PRO A 33 -2.24 2.92 -10.40
N PRO A 34 -2.55 3.73 -9.36
CA PRO A 34 -3.35 3.29 -8.22
C PRO A 34 -4.70 2.65 -8.61
N SER A 35 -5.28 3.11 -9.71
CA SER A 35 -6.53 2.59 -10.27
C SER A 35 -6.44 1.13 -10.76
N ALA A 36 -5.24 0.62 -11.06
CA ALA A 36 -5.03 -0.76 -11.47
C ALA A 36 -4.84 -1.73 -10.29
N LEU A 37 -4.67 -1.22 -9.07
CA LEU A 37 -4.48 -2.04 -7.87
C LEU A 37 -5.82 -2.56 -7.34
N THR A 38 -5.80 -3.79 -6.80
CA THR A 38 -6.97 -4.44 -6.17
C THR A 38 -6.66 -4.88 -4.73
N CYS A 39 -7.68 -4.97 -3.89
CA CYS A 39 -7.58 -5.51 -2.55
C CYS A 39 -7.16 -6.98 -2.55
N GLU A 40 -7.59 -7.74 -3.55
CA GLU A 40 -7.21 -9.14 -3.67
C GLU A 40 -5.69 -9.32 -3.84
N ALA A 41 -5.05 -8.44 -4.61
CA ALA A 41 -3.61 -8.51 -4.83
C ALA A 41 -2.79 -7.79 -3.75
N LEU A 42 -3.30 -6.71 -3.17
CA LEU A 42 -2.58 -5.92 -2.17
C LEU A 42 -2.65 -6.47 -0.75
N VAL A 43 -3.79 -7.04 -0.35
CA VAL A 43 -3.96 -7.54 1.02
C VAL A 43 -3.09 -8.78 1.18
N ALA A 44 -2.10 -8.66 2.06
CA ALA A 44 -1.18 -9.74 2.36
C ALA A 44 -1.87 -10.93 3.05
N PRO A 45 -1.44 -12.18 2.80
CA PRO A 45 -1.97 -13.36 3.48
C PRO A 45 -1.95 -13.22 5.00
N GLU A 46 -0.89 -12.66 5.57
CA GLU A 46 -0.72 -12.46 7.01
C GLU A 46 -1.83 -11.57 7.61
N VAL A 47 -2.27 -10.57 6.85
CA VAL A 47 -3.40 -9.72 7.24
C VAL A 47 -4.71 -10.51 7.22
N ARG A 48 -4.93 -11.34 6.19
CA ARG A 48 -6.13 -12.19 6.09
C ARG A 48 -6.19 -13.22 7.22
N ASP A 49 -5.06 -13.87 7.48
CA ASP A 49 -4.91 -14.89 8.53
C ASP A 49 -5.14 -14.29 9.92
N SER A 50 -4.76 -13.02 10.11
CA SER A 50 -5.04 -12.28 11.35
C SER A 50 -6.50 -11.88 11.54
N LEU A 51 -7.34 -11.97 10.50
CA LEU A 51 -8.76 -11.59 10.51
C LEU A 51 -9.67 -12.79 10.20
N PRO A 52 -9.62 -13.87 11.00
CA PRO A 52 -10.44 -15.05 10.76
C PRO A 52 -11.93 -14.70 10.86
N GLY A 53 -12.74 -15.24 9.95
CA GLY A 53 -14.18 -14.97 9.90
C GLY A 53 -14.56 -13.57 9.42
N PHE A 54 -13.60 -12.76 8.93
CA PHE A 54 -13.92 -11.51 8.26
C PHE A 54 -14.18 -11.73 6.77
N THR A 55 -15.10 -10.94 6.23
CA THR A 55 -15.41 -10.90 4.81
C THR A 55 -14.78 -9.66 4.18
N LEU A 56 -14.09 -9.81 3.05
CA LEU A 56 -13.45 -8.71 2.32
C LEU A 56 -14.39 -8.15 1.26
N LYS A 57 -14.54 -6.82 1.25
CA LYS A 57 -15.19 -6.05 0.21
C LYS A 57 -14.23 -4.98 -0.30
N GLU A 58 -14.05 -4.90 -1.60
CA GLU A 58 -13.35 -3.79 -2.24
C GLU A 58 -14.34 -2.67 -2.58
N GLU A 59 -13.95 -1.43 -2.28
CA GLU A 59 -14.62 -0.21 -2.72
C GLU A 59 -13.61 0.78 -3.32
N ARG A 60 -14.09 1.76 -4.09
CA ARG A 60 -13.26 2.87 -4.57
C ARG A 60 -13.95 4.19 -4.29
N THR A 61 -13.22 5.08 -3.63
CA THR A 61 -13.70 6.42 -3.25
C THR A 61 -13.43 7.46 -4.35
N CYS A 62 -12.46 7.23 -5.23
CA CYS A 62 -12.23 8.08 -6.40
C CYS A 62 -11.60 7.31 -7.60
N PRO A 63 -11.72 7.82 -8.84
CA PRO A 63 -11.22 7.14 -10.04
C PRO A 63 -9.69 6.98 -10.09
N THR A 64 -8.96 7.85 -9.40
CA THR A 64 -7.49 7.89 -9.35
C THR A 64 -6.92 7.32 -8.05
N CYS A 65 -7.77 6.91 -7.11
CA CYS A 65 -7.39 6.41 -5.82
C CYS A 65 -7.06 4.92 -5.89
N GLY A 66 -6.22 4.45 -4.97
CA GLY A 66 -6.09 3.02 -4.70
C GLY A 66 -7.38 2.42 -4.13
N PRO A 67 -7.47 1.10 -4.04
CA PRO A 67 -8.65 0.43 -3.51
C PRO A 67 -8.80 0.66 -1.99
N LEU A 68 -10.05 0.66 -1.53
CA LEU A 68 -10.42 0.61 -0.12
C LEU A 68 -10.86 -0.82 0.23
N CYS A 69 -10.08 -1.49 1.06
CA CYS A 69 -10.30 -2.87 1.46
C CYS A 69 -11.03 -2.90 2.80
N ILE A 70 -12.32 -3.25 2.78
CA ILE A 70 -13.18 -3.27 3.94
C ILE A 70 -13.37 -4.73 4.40
N PHE A 71 -12.97 -5.03 5.61
CA PHE A 71 -13.18 -6.30 6.28
C PHE A 71 -14.30 -6.15 7.29
N ARG A 72 -15.36 -6.96 7.16
CA ARG A 72 -16.46 -7.02 8.13
C ARG A 72 -16.47 -8.35 8.85
N SER A 73 -16.51 -8.33 10.18
CA SER A 73 -16.58 -9.54 10.98
C SER A 73 -17.95 -10.22 10.80
N ALA A 74 -17.96 -11.52 10.53
CA ALA A 74 -19.20 -12.30 10.52
C ALA A 74 -19.76 -12.54 11.93
N GLU A 75 -18.89 -12.58 12.94
CA GLU A 75 -19.25 -12.86 14.34
C GLU A 75 -19.65 -11.59 15.09
N GLN A 76 -18.97 -10.48 14.83
CA GLN A 76 -19.16 -9.20 15.53
C GLN A 76 -19.64 -8.11 14.56
N LYS A 77 -20.97 -7.90 14.49
CA LYS A 77 -21.60 -7.02 13.49
C LYS A 77 -21.10 -5.57 13.50
N ASP A 78 -20.63 -5.08 14.64
CA ASP A 78 -20.14 -3.71 14.80
C ASP A 78 -18.61 -3.59 14.59
N VAL A 79 -17.94 -4.69 14.25
CA VAL A 79 -16.49 -4.71 14.02
C VAL A 79 -16.18 -4.65 12.53
N THR A 80 -15.50 -3.57 12.14
CA THR A 80 -15.04 -3.35 10.77
C THR A 80 -13.59 -2.89 10.78
N VAL A 81 -12.80 -3.42 9.84
CA VAL A 81 -11.45 -2.94 9.56
C VAL A 81 -11.43 -2.42 8.13
N SER A 82 -10.82 -1.27 7.88
CA SER A 82 -10.57 -0.79 6.53
C SER A 82 -9.11 -0.49 6.32
N ILE A 83 -8.62 -0.80 5.11
CA ILE A 83 -7.26 -0.51 4.66
C ILE A 83 -7.37 0.27 3.36
N SER A 84 -6.88 1.50 3.33
CA SER A 84 -6.78 2.29 2.10
C SER A 84 -5.33 2.47 1.69
N TYR A 85 -5.07 2.38 0.39
CA TYR A 85 -3.76 2.57 -0.21
C TYR A 85 -3.73 3.88 -1.01
N ASP A 86 -2.83 4.80 -0.64
CA ASP A 86 -2.56 6.05 -1.36
C ASP A 86 -1.19 5.96 -2.05
N CYS A 87 -1.18 5.41 -3.27
CA CYS A 87 0.03 5.09 -4.04
C CYS A 87 0.42 6.15 -5.07
N ARG A 88 0.27 7.44 -4.75
CA ARG A 88 0.60 8.53 -5.66
C ARG A 88 2.13 8.68 -5.84
N LYS A 89 2.57 9.01 -7.06
CA LYS A 89 3.98 9.33 -7.33
C LYS A 89 4.40 10.55 -6.50
N ARG A 90 5.47 10.41 -5.71
CA ARG A 90 6.05 11.50 -4.92
C ARG A 90 7.17 12.20 -5.68
N PHE A 91 7.40 13.47 -5.34
CA PHE A 91 8.54 14.21 -5.83
C PHE A 91 9.75 13.99 -4.91
N GLU A 92 10.96 13.99 -5.46
CA GLU A 92 12.18 13.89 -4.64
C GLU A 92 12.23 15.04 -3.63
N GLY A 93 12.46 14.72 -2.36
CA GLY A 93 12.49 15.71 -1.27
C GLY A 93 11.13 16.08 -0.66
N GLU A 94 10.03 15.40 -1.02
CA GLU A 94 8.75 15.56 -0.32
C GLU A 94 8.88 15.17 1.16
N ASP A 95 8.51 16.07 2.06
CA ASP A 95 8.54 15.81 3.50
C ASP A 95 7.47 14.79 3.87
N VAL A 96 7.88 13.53 4.03
CA VAL A 96 6.99 12.42 4.41
C VAL A 96 6.36 12.67 5.79
N ARG A 97 7.00 13.46 6.67
CA ARG A 97 6.39 13.85 7.95
C ARG A 97 5.23 14.82 7.75
N ALA A 98 5.28 15.67 6.72
CA ALA A 98 4.16 16.53 6.34
C ALA A 98 2.92 15.71 5.90
N LEU A 99 3.10 14.47 5.43
CA LEU A 99 1.99 13.56 5.12
C LEU A 99 1.25 13.09 6.37
N LEU A 100 1.90 13.12 7.54
CA LEU A 100 1.28 12.81 8.82
C LEU A 100 0.58 14.03 9.43
N THR A 101 0.88 15.24 8.98
CA THR A 101 0.32 16.49 9.52
C THR A 101 -1.21 16.49 9.61
N PRO A 102 -1.99 16.02 8.61
CA PRO A 102 -3.44 15.95 8.75
C PRO A 102 -3.89 15.06 9.91
N ALA A 103 -3.24 13.91 10.11
CA ALA A 103 -3.55 13.00 11.21
C ALA A 103 -3.16 13.61 12.57
N LEU A 104 -1.98 14.24 12.65
CA LEU A 104 -1.48 14.90 13.86
C LEU A 104 -2.35 16.10 14.27
N ASN A 105 -2.71 16.96 13.32
CA ASN A 105 -3.58 18.11 13.55
C ASN A 105 -4.98 17.70 14.00
N ALA A 106 -5.44 16.52 13.62
CA ALA A 106 -6.71 15.96 14.03
C ALA A 106 -6.66 15.25 15.41
N GLY A 107 -5.62 15.49 16.20
CA GLY A 107 -5.41 14.91 17.53
C GLY A 107 -4.68 13.56 17.52
N GLY A 108 -4.07 13.20 16.40
CA GLY A 108 -3.24 12.00 16.30
C GLY A 108 -1.89 12.15 17.00
N VAL A 109 -1.29 11.02 17.33
CA VAL A 109 0.03 10.93 17.98
C VAL A 109 0.95 10.11 17.09
N GLU A 110 2.21 10.52 16.95
CA GLU A 110 3.21 9.75 16.22
C GLU A 110 3.38 8.34 16.83
N VAL A 111 3.64 7.34 15.99
CA VAL A 111 3.88 5.95 16.39
C VAL A 111 5.32 5.57 16.02
N PRO A 112 6.31 5.81 16.90
CA PRO A 112 7.72 5.61 16.57
C PRO A 112 8.08 4.18 16.16
N ALA A 113 7.34 3.19 16.70
CA ALA A 113 7.56 1.78 16.39
C ALA A 113 7.28 1.40 14.92
N LEU A 114 6.53 2.23 14.19
CA LEU A 114 6.25 2.06 12.76
C LEU A 114 7.06 3.04 11.89
N GLY A 115 8.04 3.73 12.47
CA GLY A 115 8.83 4.74 11.78
C GLY A 115 8.00 5.99 11.48
N LYS A 116 7.42 6.06 10.28
CA LYS A 116 6.64 7.21 9.79
C LYS A 116 5.15 6.90 9.86
N ALA A 117 4.60 7.01 11.07
CA ALA A 117 3.19 6.77 11.30
C ALA A 117 2.60 7.69 12.36
N ALA A 118 1.29 7.91 12.27
CA ALA A 118 0.49 8.60 13.26
C ALA A 118 -0.80 7.83 13.52
N ALA A 119 -1.18 7.74 14.79
CA ALA A 119 -2.41 7.11 15.24
C ALA A 119 -3.36 8.15 15.82
N ARG A 120 -4.54 8.27 15.22
CA ARG A 120 -5.64 9.08 15.71
C ARG A 120 -6.58 8.20 16.52
N ARG A 121 -6.55 8.39 17.84
CA ARG A 121 -7.39 7.67 18.80
C ARG A 121 -8.78 8.29 18.83
N GLU A 122 -9.80 7.44 18.79
CA GLU A 122 -11.21 7.80 18.97
C GLU A 122 -11.71 9.00 18.12
N PRO A 123 -11.45 9.03 16.80
CA PRO A 123 -12.13 9.99 15.93
C PRO A 123 -13.66 9.84 16.00
N VAL A 124 -14.12 8.61 16.26
CA VAL A 124 -15.44 8.26 16.78
C VAL A 124 -15.26 7.21 17.89
N PRO A 125 -16.23 7.02 18.80
CA PRO A 125 -16.13 6.01 19.86
C PRO A 125 -15.84 4.60 19.30
N GLY A 126 -14.83 3.94 19.86
CA GLY A 126 -14.41 2.60 19.42
C GLY A 126 -13.57 2.57 18.14
N MET A 127 -13.16 3.72 17.59
CA MET A 127 -12.31 3.77 16.40
C MET A 127 -10.84 4.06 16.74
N LEU A 128 -9.93 3.40 16.02
CA LEU A 128 -8.53 3.78 15.92
C LEU A 128 -8.16 3.87 14.44
N GLN A 129 -7.60 5.00 14.04
CA GLN A 129 -7.11 5.21 12.69
C GLN A 129 -5.59 5.37 12.74
N VAL A 130 -4.88 4.59 11.94
CA VAL A 130 -3.42 4.60 11.84
C VAL A 130 -3.07 4.96 10.40
N SER A 131 -2.38 6.08 10.22
CA SER A 131 -1.76 6.47 8.96
C SER A 131 -0.29 6.11 9.03
N ALA A 132 0.22 5.35 8.08
CA ALA A 132 1.62 4.91 8.04
C ALA A 132 2.19 5.00 6.63
N TRP A 133 3.48 5.24 6.55
CA TRP A 133 4.20 5.47 5.30
C TRP A 133 5.57 4.79 5.35
N ASP A 134 6.00 4.28 4.20
CA ASP A 134 7.35 3.77 3.97
C ASP A 134 8.07 4.70 2.98
N ASP A 135 9.40 4.78 3.11
CA ASP A 135 10.27 5.51 2.19
C ASP A 135 10.62 4.68 0.95
N ASP A 136 10.60 3.36 1.11
CA ASP A 136 10.92 2.43 0.03
C ASP A 136 9.77 2.30 -0.98
N THR A 137 8.57 2.77 -0.64
CA THR A 137 7.41 2.77 -1.55
C THR A 137 6.70 4.13 -1.63
N PRO A 138 6.14 4.48 -2.80
CA PRO A 138 5.32 5.68 -2.93
C PRO A 138 3.94 5.53 -2.27
N CYS A 139 3.63 4.40 -1.65
CA CYS A 139 2.34 4.14 -1.03
C CYS A 139 2.27 4.57 0.44
N GLY A 140 1.31 5.43 0.76
CA GLY A 140 0.81 5.59 2.11
C GLY A 140 -0.30 4.59 2.38
N ILE A 141 -0.40 4.12 3.62
CA ILE A 141 -1.51 3.28 4.06
C ILE A 141 -2.27 3.97 5.17
N VAL A 142 -3.59 3.80 5.17
CA VAL A 142 -4.42 4.16 6.32
C VAL A 142 -5.24 2.94 6.71
N VAL A 143 -5.03 2.50 7.95
CA VAL A 143 -5.78 1.41 8.56
C VAL A 143 -6.73 2.00 9.57
N THR A 144 -8.01 1.67 9.46
CA THR A 144 -9.03 2.08 10.42
C THR A 144 -9.67 0.85 11.02
N TRP A 145 -9.65 0.76 12.34
CA TRP A 145 -10.40 -0.25 13.09
C TRP A 145 -11.57 0.41 13.79
N LEU A 146 -12.75 -0.15 13.67
CA LEU A 146 -13.94 0.20 14.44
C LEU A 146 -14.36 -1.03 15.25
N GLY A 147 -14.39 -0.92 16.58
CA GLY A 147 -14.78 -2.01 17.47
C GLY A 147 -14.03 -2.02 18.82
N LYS A 148 -14.31 -3.04 19.64
CA LYS A 148 -13.77 -3.18 21.01
C LYS A 148 -12.24 -3.28 21.06
N ASP A 149 -11.64 -3.94 20.07
CA ASP A 149 -10.19 -4.22 20.03
C ASP A 149 -9.42 -3.26 19.10
N LYS A 150 -9.75 -1.97 19.14
CA LYS A 150 -9.23 -0.96 18.20
C LYS A 150 -7.71 -0.87 18.11
N GLU A 151 -6.98 -1.20 19.19
CA GLU A 151 -5.51 -1.21 19.19
C GLU A 151 -4.92 -2.22 18.18
N ARG A 152 -5.68 -3.25 17.77
CA ARG A 152 -5.29 -4.15 16.68
C ARG A 152 -5.06 -3.44 15.35
N ALA A 153 -5.57 -2.21 15.17
CA ALA A 153 -5.26 -1.39 14.01
C ALA A 153 -3.74 -1.18 13.84
N LEU A 154 -2.98 -1.10 14.94
CA LEU A 154 -1.52 -0.93 14.88
C LEU A 154 -0.83 -2.17 14.32
N ASP A 155 -1.26 -3.37 14.73
CA ASP A 155 -0.71 -4.62 14.22
C ASP A 155 -1.05 -4.82 12.74
N ILE A 156 -2.30 -4.53 12.35
CA ILE A 156 -2.73 -4.58 10.96
C ILE A 156 -1.94 -3.57 10.13
N ALA A 157 -1.80 -2.32 10.59
CA ALA A 157 -0.99 -1.30 9.93
C ALA A 157 0.46 -1.74 9.78
N ARG A 158 1.04 -2.36 10.81
CA ARG A 158 2.39 -2.91 10.76
C ARG A 158 2.53 -3.97 9.67
N MET A 159 1.68 -5.00 9.70
CA MET A 159 1.71 -6.09 8.74
C MET A 159 1.48 -5.57 7.32
N THR A 160 0.51 -4.69 7.11
CA THR A 160 0.24 -4.08 5.80
C THR A 160 1.44 -3.26 5.30
N LEU A 161 2.06 -2.46 6.17
CA LEU A 161 3.21 -1.63 5.80
C LEU A 161 4.38 -2.50 5.33
N PHE A 162 4.79 -3.47 6.16
CA PHE A 162 5.90 -4.38 5.81
C PHE A 162 5.61 -5.27 4.61
N ALA A 163 4.34 -5.58 4.37
CA ALA A 163 3.92 -6.36 3.22
C ALA A 163 3.93 -5.56 1.92
N THR A 164 3.87 -4.22 1.97
CA THR A 164 3.75 -3.35 0.79
C THR A 164 5.15 -3.04 0.25
N THR A 165 5.70 -3.93 -0.57
CA THR A 165 7.00 -3.74 -1.25
C THR A 165 6.81 -3.32 -2.71
N PRO A 166 7.83 -2.72 -3.36
CA PRO A 166 7.77 -2.38 -4.79
C PRO A 166 7.40 -3.59 -5.67
N GLU A 167 7.97 -4.76 -5.40
CA GLU A 167 7.72 -5.98 -6.16
C GLU A 167 6.25 -6.42 -6.04
N ARG A 168 5.68 -6.32 -4.85
CA ARG A 168 4.27 -6.65 -4.62
C ARG A 168 3.33 -5.68 -5.33
N LEU A 169 3.68 -4.38 -5.33
CA LEU A 169 2.91 -3.37 -6.06
C LEU A 169 2.93 -3.64 -7.56
N ILE A 170 4.09 -3.98 -8.13
CA ILE A 170 4.23 -4.34 -9.54
C ILE A 170 3.38 -5.59 -9.86
N GLN A 171 3.49 -6.65 -9.05
CA GLN A 171 2.70 -7.86 -9.22
C GLN A 171 1.19 -7.60 -9.12
N ALA A 172 0.77 -6.75 -8.17
CA ALA A 172 -0.62 -6.38 -8.01
C ALA A 172 -1.19 -5.63 -9.22
N GLY A 173 -0.37 -4.87 -9.94
CA GLY A 173 -0.76 -4.21 -11.18
C GLY A 173 -0.85 -5.13 -12.41
N THR A 174 -0.17 -6.28 -12.38
CA THR A 174 -0.19 -7.25 -13.50
C THR A 174 -1.44 -8.14 -13.53
N HIS A 175 -2.23 -8.13 -12.45
CA HIS A 175 -3.55 -8.77 -12.40
C HIS A 175 -4.64 -7.70 -12.42
N PRO A 176 -5.01 -7.17 -13.59
CA PRO A 176 -6.06 -6.16 -13.67
C PRO A 176 -7.38 -6.73 -13.11
N ALA A 177 -8.09 -5.92 -12.33
CA ALA A 177 -9.46 -6.20 -11.94
C ALA A 177 -10.30 -6.51 -13.20
N PRO A 178 -11.25 -7.46 -13.13
CA PRO A 178 -12.22 -7.60 -14.21
C PRO A 178 -12.92 -6.25 -14.43
N PRO A 179 -13.19 -5.86 -15.70
CA PRO A 179 -13.78 -4.57 -16.01
C PRO A 179 -15.08 -4.39 -15.23
N SER A 180 -15.15 -3.33 -14.43
CA SER A 180 -16.35 -2.95 -13.69
C SER A 180 -17.48 -2.73 -14.69
N SER A 181 -18.54 -3.53 -14.62
CA SER A 181 -19.69 -3.51 -15.52
C SER A 181 -20.63 -2.31 -15.33
N ASN A 182 -20.21 -1.27 -14.60
CA ASN A 182 -21.00 -0.05 -14.36
C ASN A 182 -20.61 1.13 -15.27
N GLY A 183 -20.26 0.83 -16.52
CA GLY A 183 -20.30 1.80 -17.62
C GLY A 183 -21.28 1.32 -18.67
N SER A 184 -22.50 1.86 -18.69
CA SER A 184 -23.42 1.67 -19.80
C SER A 184 -22.72 2.08 -21.12
N PRO A 185 -22.80 1.27 -22.19
CA PRO A 185 -22.25 1.66 -23.47
C PRO A 185 -23.14 2.72 -24.09
N VAL A 186 -22.67 3.97 -24.11
CA VAL A 186 -23.28 5.00 -24.96
C VAL A 186 -22.78 4.77 -26.39
N GLY A 187 -23.65 4.18 -27.21
CA GLY A 187 -23.79 4.49 -28.62
C GLY A 187 -22.84 3.81 -29.60
N ALA A 188 -23.12 2.55 -29.95
CA ALA A 188 -22.79 2.01 -31.28
C ALA A 188 -24.10 1.85 -32.06
N THR A 189 -24.50 2.87 -32.82
CA THR A 189 -25.52 2.74 -33.86
C THR A 189 -24.90 2.11 -35.11
N PRO A 190 -25.45 1.00 -35.65
CA PRO A 190 -25.02 0.45 -36.92
C PRO A 190 -25.76 1.17 -38.05
N ASN A 191 -25.06 1.98 -38.84
CA ASN A 191 -25.60 2.42 -40.13
C ASN A 191 -25.25 1.38 -41.19
N ALA A 192 -26.17 0.43 -41.37
CA ALA A 192 -26.33 -0.28 -42.63
C ALA A 192 -27.30 0.55 -43.49
N GLY A 193 -26.85 1.02 -44.65
CA GLY A 193 -27.69 1.82 -45.54
C GLY A 193 -27.06 2.16 -46.88
N LEU A 194 -27.28 1.25 -47.85
CA LEU A 194 -27.61 1.52 -49.26
C LEU A 194 -26.60 2.33 -50.11
N GLY A 195 -25.97 1.64 -51.06
CA GLY A 195 -25.21 2.26 -52.15
C GLY A 195 -26.11 2.96 -53.18
N PRO A 196 -25.54 3.83 -54.03
CA PRO A 196 -26.22 4.33 -55.21
C PRO A 196 -25.68 3.67 -56.49
N ASP A 197 -26.53 2.86 -57.13
CA ASP A 197 -26.48 2.66 -58.59
C ASP A 197 -27.28 3.78 -59.25
N ALA A 198 -26.63 4.55 -60.13
CA ALA A 198 -27.21 5.09 -61.37
C ALA A 198 -26.16 5.97 -62.08
N GLY A 199 -25.59 5.44 -63.16
CA GLY A 199 -24.88 6.22 -64.17
C GLY A 199 -25.84 6.85 -65.19
N VAL A 200 -25.42 7.96 -65.77
CA VAL A 200 -25.91 8.62 -67.01
C VAL A 200 -24.70 9.42 -67.55
N PRO A 201 -24.47 9.59 -68.86
CA PRO A 201 -25.40 9.41 -69.99
C PRO A 201 -25.18 8.19 -70.90
#